data_AF-A0A371AV23-F1
#
_entry.id   AF-A0A371AV23-F1
#
_cell.length_a   1.000
_cell.length_b   1.000
_cell.length_c   1.000
_cell.angle_alpha   90.00
_cell.angle_beta   90.00
_cell.angle_gamma   90.00
#
_symmetry.space_group_name_H-M   'P 1'
#
loop_
_entity.id
_entity.type
_entity.pdbx_description
1 polymer ?
#
loop_
_entity_poly.entity_id
_entity_poly.type
_entity_poly.pdbx_seq_one_letter_code
_entity_poly.pdbx_strand_id
1 'polypeptide(L)' 'MNCPICNSEMKLGYILTPAIEWIPRYDKPHLFYKSDKSNGFRIGRHAFGDMKKQPAWYCSDCDKIIIDCKEDELD' A
#
# COMPACT_ATOMS: atom_id res chain seq x y z
N MET A 1 2.89 -0.53 -14.71
CA MET A 1 3.00 -1.86 -14.06
C MET A 1 2.02 -2.79 -14.76
N ASN A 2 2.37 -4.06 -14.96
CA ASN A 2 1.47 -5.06 -15.54
C ASN A 2 0.86 -5.92 -14.42
N CYS A 3 -0.39 -6.36 -14.61
CA CYS A 3 -1.06 -7.21 -13.65
C CYS A 3 -0.36 -8.58 -13.58
N PRO A 4 0.05 -9.08 -12.40
CA PRO A 4 0.73 -10.36 -12.27
C PRO A 4 -0.18 -11.58 -12.55
N ILE A 5 -1.48 -11.36 -12.79
CA ILE A 5 -2.46 -12.42 -13.07
C ILE A 5 -2.79 -12.49 -14.56
N CYS A 6 -3.28 -11.39 -15.15
CA CYS A 6 -3.69 -11.37 -16.57
C CYS A 6 -2.68 -10.71 -17.50
N ASN A 7 -1.59 -10.13 -16.97
CA ASN A 7 -0.56 -9.39 -17.70
C ASN A 7 -1.03 -8.12 -18.43
N SER A 8 -2.29 -7.70 -18.27
CA SER A 8 -2.79 -6.41 -18.76
C SER A 8 -2.07 -5.23 -18.08
N GLU A 9 -1.97 -4.10 -18.79
CA GLU A 9 -1.49 -2.85 -18.23
C GLU A 9 -2.41 -2.37 -17.09
N MET A 10 -1.83 -1.98 -15.97
CA MET A 10 -2.57 -1.47 -14.81
C MET A 10 -2.60 0.05 -14.77
N LYS A 11 -3.74 0.61 -14.35
CA LYS A 11 -3.92 2.05 -14.19
C LYS A 11 -3.28 2.53 -12.88
N LEU A 12 -2.36 3.48 -12.95
CA LEU A 12 -1.84 4.19 -11.78
C LEU A 12 -2.91 5.10 -11.19
N GLY A 13 -3.04 5.07 -9.87
CA GLY A 13 -3.90 5.95 -9.09
C GLY A 13 -3.35 6.12 -7.67
N TYR A 14 -4.18 6.69 -6.79
CA TYR A 14 -3.80 6.95 -5.41
C TYR A 14 -4.90 6.56 -4.44
N ILE A 15 -4.51 5.97 -3.31
CA ILE A 15 -5.39 5.77 -2.16
C ILE A 15 -5.24 6.97 -1.24
N LEU A 16 -6.36 7.62 -0.91
CA LEU A 16 -6.43 8.81 -0.07
C LEU A 16 -6.78 8.40 1.36
N THR A 17 -5.79 8.30 2.23
CA THR A 17 -6.02 7.99 3.66
C THR A 17 -4.85 8.49 4.51
N PRO A 18 -5.09 8.89 5.77
CA PRO A 18 -4.02 9.26 6.69
C PRO A 18 -3.06 8.11 7.04
N ALA A 19 -3.48 6.86 6.89
CA ALA A 19 -2.63 5.68 7.07
C ALA A 19 -3.20 4.46 6.33
N ILE A 20 -2.35 3.76 5.58
CA ILE A 20 -2.61 2.39 5.10
C ILE A 20 -1.76 1.47 5.95
N GLU A 21 -2.36 0.39 6.45
CA GLU A 21 -1.66 -0.60 7.27
C GLU A 21 -1.85 -1.98 6.66
N TRP A 22 -0.78 -2.77 6.67
CA TRP A 22 -0.88 -4.21 6.46
C TRP A 22 -0.68 -4.89 7.80
N ILE A 23 -1.61 -5.77 8.15
CA ILE A 23 -1.56 -6.62 9.34
C ILE A 23 -1.85 -8.07 8.94
N PRO A 24 -1.24 -9.06 9.62
CA PRO A 24 -1.63 -10.46 9.47
C PRO A 24 -3.13 -10.66 9.72
N ARG A 25 -3.75 -11.62 9.03
CA ARG A 25 -5.21 -11.86 8.98
C ARG A 25 -5.91 -11.98 10.35
N TYR A 26 -5.17 -12.23 11.43
CA TYR A 26 -5.71 -12.43 12.78
C TYR A 26 -5.09 -11.48 13.83
N ASP A 27 -4.23 -10.56 13.40
CA ASP A 27 -3.64 -9.56 14.28
C ASP A 27 -4.53 -8.32 14.39
N LYS A 28 -4.22 -7.47 15.37
CA LYS A 28 -4.93 -6.20 15.57
C LYS A 28 -4.03 -5.04 15.14
N PRO A 29 -4.60 -3.91 14.71
CA PRO A 29 -3.85 -2.68 14.52
C PRO A 29 -3.08 -2.32 15.79
N HIS A 30 -1.83 -1.91 15.63
CA HIS A 30 -0.97 -1.51 16.73
C HIS A 30 -0.73 0.00 16.71
N LEU A 31 -0.66 0.62 17.90
CA LEU A 31 -0.20 2.00 18.03
C LEU A 31 1.23 2.15 17.47
N PHE A 32 2.08 1.16 17.74
CA PHE A 32 3.46 1.07 17.28
C PHE A 32 3.75 -0.32 16.71
N TYR A 33 4.25 -0.38 15.49
CA TYR A 33 4.77 -1.60 14.87
C TYR A 33 6.23 -1.82 15.28
N LYS A 34 6.64 -3.09 15.38
CA LYS A 34 8.05 -3.41 15.66
C LYS A 34 8.89 -3.14 14.41
N SER A 35 10.22 -3.09 14.59
CA SER A 35 11.15 -2.94 13.46
C SER A 35 11.12 -4.15 12.53
N ASP A 36 10.86 -5.35 13.05
CA ASP A 36 10.55 -6.51 12.24
C ASP A 36 9.09 -6.44 11.76
N LYS A 37 8.87 -6.41 10.44
CA LYS A 37 7.54 -6.28 9.80
C LYS A 37 6.60 -7.48 10.03
N SER A 38 6.94 -8.37 10.98
CA SER A 38 6.28 -9.65 11.24
C SER A 38 4.88 -9.48 11.82
N ASN A 39 4.65 -8.43 12.63
CA ASN A 39 3.36 -8.10 13.25
C ASN A 39 2.60 -6.98 12.51
N GLY A 40 2.92 -6.77 11.25
CA GLY A 40 2.36 -5.70 10.44
C GLY A 40 3.24 -4.45 10.37
N PHE A 41 2.83 -3.50 9.53
CA PHE A 41 3.50 -2.23 9.32
C PHE A 41 2.57 -1.25 8.61
N ARG A 42 2.88 0.06 8.72
CA ARG A 42 2.20 1.07 7.88
C ARG A 42 2.92 1.20 6.55
N ILE A 43 2.13 1.37 5.49
CA ILE A 43 2.57 1.63 4.12
C ILE A 43 2.56 3.17 3.94
N GLY A 44 3.69 3.74 3.50
CA GLY A 44 3.89 5.19 3.37
C GLY A 44 4.49 5.88 4.61
N ARG A 45 4.72 7.21 4.55
CA ARG A 45 5.35 8.00 5.63
C ARG A 45 4.39 8.43 6.75
N HIS A 46 4.88 8.39 7.98
CA HIS A 46 4.21 8.66 9.26
C HIS A 46 4.06 10.13 9.70
N ALA A 47 3.99 11.11 8.79
CA ALA A 47 3.85 12.51 9.22
C ALA A 47 2.40 12.81 9.61
N PHE A 48 2.15 13.07 10.91
CA PHE A 48 0.85 13.53 11.40
C PHE A 48 0.44 14.83 10.70
N GLY A 49 -0.70 14.82 10.00
CA GLY A 49 -1.34 16.02 9.42
C GLY A 49 -1.36 16.10 7.90
N ASP A 50 -0.70 15.18 7.18
CA ASP A 50 -0.66 15.22 5.72
C ASP A 50 -1.54 14.10 5.12
N MET A 51 -2.58 14.47 4.37
CA MET A 51 -3.44 13.53 3.65
C MET A 51 -2.69 13.03 2.41
N LYS A 52 -1.71 12.16 2.64
CA LYS A 52 -0.83 11.67 1.59
C LYS A 52 -1.55 10.73 0.64
N LYS A 53 -1.08 10.77 -0.60
CA LYS A 53 -1.54 9.94 -1.71
C LYS A 53 -0.62 8.72 -1.80
N GLN A 54 -1.08 7.54 -1.39
CA GLN A 54 -0.31 6.30 -1.60
C GLN A 54 -0.48 5.84 -3.06
N PRO A 55 0.57 5.76 -3.89
CA PRO A 55 0.49 5.19 -5.22
C PRO A 55 -0.02 3.75 -5.18
N ALA A 56 -0.93 3.43 -6.10
CA ALA A 56 -1.49 2.11 -6.26
C ALA A 56 -1.81 1.85 -7.74
N TRP A 57 -1.72 0.60 -8.16
CA TRP A 57 -2.03 0.18 -9.52
C TRP A 57 -3.30 -0.67 -9.52
N TYR A 58 -4.29 -0.28 -10.31
CA TYR A 58 -5.56 -0.99 -10.46
C TYR A 58 -5.63 -1.72 -11.79
N CYS A 59 -5.95 -3.02 -11.75
CA CYS A 59 -6.28 -3.82 -12.90
C CYS A 59 -7.81 -3.98 -12.99
N SER A 60 -8.42 -3.43 -14.04
CA SER A 60 -9.86 -3.53 -14.29
C SER A 60 -10.32 -4.94 -14.65
N ASP A 61 -9.45 -5.74 -15.27
CA ASP A 61 -9.81 -7.08 -15.75
C ASP A 61 -9.87 -8.10 -14.60
N CYS A 62 -9.00 -7.93 -13.60
CA CYS A 62 -8.88 -8.83 -12.45
C CYS A 62 -9.52 -8.28 -11.16
N ASP A 63 -10.00 -7.03 -11.18
CA ASP A 63 -10.48 -6.28 -10.01
C ASP A 63 -9.49 -6.34 -8.83
N LYS A 64 -8.24 -5.95 -9.11
CA LYS A 64 -7.14 -6.02 -8.14
C LYS A 64 -6.35 -4.75 -8.07
N ILE A 65 -5.96 -4.40 -6.84
CA ILE A 65 -5.06 -3.30 -6.53
C ILE A 65 -3.73 -3.86 -6.04
N ILE A 66 -2.63 -3.30 -6.54
CA ILE A 66 -1.27 -3.54 -6.06
C ILE A 66 -0.75 -2.26 -5.44
N ILE A 67 -0.10 -2.39 -4.28
CA ILE A 67 0.53 -1.31 -3.55
C ILE A 67 1.94 -1.79 -3.18
N ASP A 68 2.94 -1.04 -3.60
CA ASP A 68 4.31 -1.32 -3.18
C ASP A 68 4.53 -0.83 -1.75
N CYS A 69 5.17 -1.68 -0.95
CA CYS A 69 5.37 -1.43 0.48
C CYS A 69 6.51 -0.44 0.78
N LYS A 70 7.28 -0.06 -0.24
CA LYS A 70 8.30 0.99 -0.20
C LYS A 70 7.98 1.97 -1.31
N GLU A 71 8.15 3.26 -1.04
CA GLU A 71 8.31 4.23 -2.11
C GLU A 71 9.66 3.93 -2.75
N ASP A 72 9.66 3.43 -3.99
CA ASP A 72 10.78 3.76 -4.87
C ASP A 72 10.70 5.28 -5.05
N GLU A 73 11.81 6.00 -4.83
CA GLU A 73 11.90 7.41 -5.20
C GLU A 73 11.65 7.50 -6.70
N LEU A 74 10.40 7.73 -7.08
CA LEU A 74 10.03 8.11 -8.44
C LEU A 74 10.45 9.58 -8.56
N ASP A 75 11.70 9.79 -9.01
CA ASP A 75 12.23 11.07 -9.48
C ASP A 75 11.26 11.75 -10.48
#